data_AF-A0A0B6XXJ6-F1
#
_entry.id   AF-A0A0B6XXJ6-F1
#
_cell.length_a   1.000
_cell.length_b   1.000
_cell.length_c   1.000
_cell.angle_alpha   90.00
_cell.angle_beta   90.00
_cell.angle_gamma   90.00
#
_symmetry.space_group_name_H-M   'P 1'
#
loop_
_entity.id
_entity.type
_entity.pdbx_description
1 polymer ?
#
loop_
_entity_poly.entity_id
_entity_poly.type
_entity_poly.pdbx_seq_one_letter_code
_entity_poly.pdbx_strand_id
1 'polypeptide(L)'
;TFKMATTLVLKVFKLNLSHAPVLHKTCSQIHTQFYPLLFRATTQLWAEPIKKKKKIDPGMIAAKEAKKMKKIDKEIKRLARFGRILKPIEEVELTNKKLLLGRERRRDNPKIPFEESESRALIQKEWIHYSLNKCKNEHKLYRKMVTAQQDALQELRAESEQLYQSALQIDYGFIPVHFQGPKLTPAIKDYANPDGEYVDTTRKY
;
A
#
# COMPACT_ATOMS: atom_id res chain seq x y z
N THR A 1 17.55 -28.21 53.72
CA THR A 1 16.57 -27.10 53.91
C THR A 1 16.37 -26.46 52.54
N PHE A 2 15.34 -26.75 51.74
CA PHE A 2 13.89 -26.56 51.89
C PHE A 2 13.25 -27.38 50.74
N LYS A 3 12.46 -28.44 50.99
CA LYS A 3 11.00 -28.52 50.77
C LYS A 3 10.53 -27.85 49.46
N MET A 4 10.16 -28.61 48.42
CA MET A 4 8.93 -29.42 48.20
C MET A 4 8.07 -28.72 47.13
N ALA A 5 7.74 -29.49 46.10
CA ALA A 5 6.93 -29.10 44.96
C ALA A 5 5.46 -28.89 45.35
N THR A 6 4.80 -27.88 44.78
CA THR A 6 3.33 -27.70 44.82
C THR A 6 2.86 -27.01 43.52
N THR A 7 2.25 -27.78 42.62
CA THR A 7 0.80 -27.83 42.26
C THR A 7 0.36 -26.87 41.15
N LEU A 8 0.10 -27.44 39.98
CA LEU A 8 -0.62 -26.84 38.85
C LEU A 8 -1.99 -27.53 38.77
N VAL A 9 -3.06 -26.81 39.15
CA VAL A 9 -4.43 -27.35 39.22
C VAL A 9 -5.13 -27.09 37.88
N LEU A 10 -5.25 -28.14 37.07
CA LEU A 10 -6.16 -28.21 35.92
C LEU A 10 -7.54 -28.69 36.40
N LYS A 11 -8.54 -27.81 36.28
CA LYS A 11 -9.93 -28.09 36.65
C LYS A 11 -10.65 -28.72 35.45
N VAL A 12 -10.67 -30.06 35.40
CA VAL A 12 -11.47 -30.82 34.42
C VAL A 12 -12.88 -30.99 34.98
N PHE A 13 -13.86 -30.28 34.39
CA PHE A 13 -15.28 -30.48 34.65
C PHE A 13 -15.75 -31.73 33.89
N LYS A 14 -15.91 -32.86 34.59
CA LYS A 14 -16.65 -34.02 34.09
C LYS A 14 -18.13 -33.87 34.46
N LEU A 15 -18.99 -33.60 33.49
CA LEU A 15 -20.44 -33.79 33.63
C LEU A 15 -20.76 -35.26 33.35
N ASN A 16 -21.01 -36.02 34.40
CA ASN A 16 -21.65 -37.33 34.32
C ASN A 16 -23.13 -37.11 33.98
N LEU A 17 -23.54 -37.38 32.75
CA LEU A 17 -24.94 -37.66 32.46
C LEU A 17 -25.15 -39.17 32.64
N SER A 18 -25.82 -39.54 33.72
CA SER A 18 -26.43 -40.86 33.87
C SER A 18 -27.49 -41.05 32.78
N HIS A 19 -27.24 -41.99 31.87
CA HIS A 19 -28.25 -42.49 30.94
C HIS A 19 -29.23 -43.36 31.72
N ALA A 20 -30.41 -42.83 32.02
CA ALA A 20 -31.56 -43.65 32.36
C ALA A 20 -32.16 -44.19 31.05
N PRO A 21 -32.34 -45.52 30.89
CA PRO A 21 -33.04 -46.05 29.72
C PRO A 21 -34.53 -45.69 29.85
N VAL A 22 -34.99 -44.74 29.04
CA VAL A 22 -36.41 -44.50 28.85
C VAL A 22 -36.98 -45.71 28.11
N LEU A 23 -37.79 -46.49 28.84
CA LEU A 23 -38.60 -47.57 28.30
C LEU A 23 -39.46 -47.03 27.15
N HIS A 24 -39.09 -47.36 25.91
CA HIS A 24 -39.95 -47.15 24.75
C HIS A 24 -41.19 -48.03 24.90
N LYS A 25 -42.30 -47.44 25.34
CA LYS A 25 -43.62 -48.08 25.23
C LYS A 25 -43.89 -48.33 23.74
N THR A 26 -44.01 -49.60 23.38
CA THR A 26 -44.46 -50.04 22.06
C THR A 26 -45.92 -49.62 21.88
N CYS A 27 -46.13 -48.47 21.24
CA CYS A 27 -47.44 -48.14 20.71
C CYS A 27 -47.62 -48.95 19.42
N SER A 28 -48.48 -49.94 19.47
CA SER A 28 -48.93 -50.75 18.33
C SER A 28 -49.50 -49.86 17.23
N GLN A 29 -48.75 -49.70 16.14
CA GLN A 29 -49.18 -48.98 14.94
C GLN A 29 -49.92 -49.95 14.02
N ILE A 30 -51.23 -50.04 14.17
CA ILE A 30 -52.09 -50.60 13.12
C ILE A 30 -52.43 -49.46 12.15
N HIS A 31 -51.88 -49.49 10.94
CA HIS A 31 -52.29 -48.59 9.86
C HIS A 31 -52.22 -49.29 8.51
N THR A 32 -53.25 -49.13 7.68
CA THR A 32 -53.52 -49.93 6.47
C THR A 32 -53.21 -49.19 5.15
N GLN A 33 -52.18 -48.34 5.11
CA GLN A 33 -51.81 -47.65 3.85
C GLN A 33 -50.34 -47.88 3.48
N PHE A 34 -50.12 -48.02 2.17
CA PHE A 34 -48.91 -48.56 1.54
C PHE A 34 -47.75 -47.57 1.37
N TYR A 35 -47.83 -46.36 1.94
CA TYR A 35 -46.76 -45.36 1.92
C TYR A 35 -46.38 -44.91 3.34
N PRO A 36 -45.08 -44.74 3.66
CA PRO A 36 -44.65 -44.33 5.00
C PRO A 36 -45.03 -42.86 5.27
N LEU A 37 -45.75 -42.61 6.35
CA LEU A 37 -46.06 -41.26 6.83
C LEU A 37 -44.79 -40.58 7.37
N LEU A 38 -44.20 -39.71 6.55
CA LEU A 38 -42.97 -38.94 6.85
C LEU A 38 -43.21 -37.77 7.83
N PHE A 39 -43.87 -38.02 8.96
CA PHE A 39 -43.99 -36.99 10.00
C PHE A 39 -42.67 -36.86 10.76
N ARG A 40 -41.97 -35.73 10.57
CA ARG A 40 -40.91 -35.31 11.48
C ARG A 40 -41.53 -34.66 12.71
N ALA A 41 -41.74 -35.45 13.76
CA ALA A 41 -42.06 -34.90 15.07
C ALA A 41 -40.81 -34.18 15.62
N THR A 42 -40.81 -32.84 15.60
CA THR A 42 -39.84 -32.06 16.38
C THR A 42 -40.06 -32.34 17.86
N THR A 43 -38.98 -32.40 18.65
CA THR A 43 -39.09 -32.56 20.10
C THR A 43 -40.01 -31.50 20.67
N GLN A 44 -40.98 -31.92 21.50
CA GLN A 44 -41.95 -31.03 22.10
C GLN A 44 -41.21 -30.12 23.09
N LEU A 45 -40.90 -28.89 22.68
CA LEU A 45 -40.32 -27.88 23.55
C LEU A 45 -41.46 -27.35 24.42
N TRP A 46 -41.46 -27.70 25.70
CA TRP A 46 -42.38 -27.19 26.71
C TRP A 46 -42.07 -25.72 27.08
N ALA A 47 -41.63 -24.93 26.11
CA ALA A 47 -41.36 -23.50 26.28
C ALA A 47 -42.63 -22.72 25.94
N GLU A 48 -42.95 -21.72 26.76
CA GLU A 48 -44.00 -20.76 26.41
C GLU A 48 -43.69 -20.14 25.03
N PRO A 49 -44.71 -19.93 24.16
CA PRO A 49 -44.52 -19.27 22.88
C PRO A 49 -43.73 -17.98 23.04
N ILE A 50 -42.69 -17.79 22.21
CA ILE A 50 -41.78 -16.65 22.36
C ILE A 50 -42.55 -15.33 22.30
N LYS A 51 -42.43 -14.53 23.37
CA LYS A 51 -43.10 -13.22 23.45
C LYS A 51 -42.66 -12.36 22.27
N LYS A 52 -43.62 -11.72 21.59
CA LYS A 52 -43.37 -10.82 20.45
C LYS A 52 -42.32 -9.76 20.87
N LYS A 53 -41.26 -9.61 20.08
CA LYS A 53 -40.23 -8.59 20.32
C LYS A 53 -40.91 -7.21 20.39
N LYS A 54 -40.70 -6.50 21.50
CA LYS A 54 -41.25 -5.15 21.69
C LYS A 54 -40.61 -4.19 20.68
N LYS A 55 -41.42 -3.34 20.04
CA LYS A 55 -40.93 -2.25 19.19
C LYS A 55 -40.14 -1.28 20.07
N ILE A 56 -38.93 -0.93 19.63
CA ILE A 56 -38.04 -0.01 20.36
C ILE A 56 -38.49 1.42 20.05
N ASP A 57 -38.49 2.28 21.07
CA ASP A 57 -38.85 3.69 20.90
C ASP A 57 -37.93 4.39 19.90
N PRO A 58 -38.46 5.28 19.04
CA PRO A 58 -37.67 5.98 18.03
C PRO A 58 -36.53 6.80 18.65
N GLY A 59 -36.74 7.41 19.83
CA GLY A 59 -35.70 8.14 20.56
C GLY A 59 -34.54 7.26 21.04
N MET A 60 -34.81 5.99 21.41
CA MET A 60 -33.75 5.05 21.78
C MET A 60 -32.95 4.57 20.57
N ILE A 61 -33.57 4.49 19.39
CA ILE A 61 -32.89 4.16 18.12
C ILE A 61 -31.97 5.33 17.73
N ALA A 62 -32.50 6.55 17.70
CA ALA A 62 -31.72 7.76 17.39
C ALA A 62 -30.56 7.97 18.36
N ALA A 63 -30.75 7.74 19.67
CA ALA A 63 -29.68 7.83 20.66
C ALA A 63 -28.58 6.75 20.45
N LYS A 64 -28.96 5.54 20.02
CA LYS A 64 -28.00 4.49 19.67
C LYS A 64 -27.21 4.84 18.41
N GLU A 65 -27.87 5.42 17.41
CA GLU A 65 -27.23 5.88 16.17
C GLU A 65 -26.27 7.05 16.42
N ALA A 66 -26.69 8.07 17.16
CA ALA A 66 -25.83 9.19 17.55
C ALA A 66 -24.59 8.74 18.35
N LYS A 67 -24.74 7.72 19.22
CA LYS A 67 -23.61 7.10 19.91
C LYS A 67 -22.66 6.37 18.95
N LYS A 68 -23.17 5.71 17.91
CA LYS A 68 -22.35 5.06 16.87
C LYS A 68 -21.62 6.11 16.03
N MET A 69 -22.30 7.16 15.59
CA MET A 69 -21.70 8.27 14.81
C MET A 69 -20.57 8.92 15.60
N LYS A 70 -20.79 9.29 16.86
CA LYS A 70 -19.75 9.89 17.71
C LYS A 70 -18.54 8.98 17.93
N LYS A 71 -18.73 7.65 17.95
CA LYS A 71 -17.61 6.69 18.05
C LYS A 71 -16.81 6.66 16.74
N ILE A 72 -17.51 6.61 15.61
CA ILE A 72 -16.89 6.64 14.28
C ILE A 72 -16.13 7.97 14.09
N ASP A 73 -16.72 9.11 14.43
CA ASP A 73 -16.07 10.42 14.32
C ASP A 73 -14.79 10.52 15.17
N LYS A 74 -14.81 9.95 16.38
CA LYS A 74 -13.63 9.90 17.24
C LYS A 74 -12.52 9.04 16.63
N GLU A 75 -12.87 7.91 16.03
CA GLU A 75 -11.88 7.04 15.37
C GLU A 75 -11.32 7.69 14.11
N ILE A 76 -12.17 8.33 13.30
CA ILE A 76 -11.73 9.12 12.14
C ILE A 76 -10.76 10.23 12.58
N LYS A 77 -11.09 10.97 13.64
CA LYS A 77 -10.18 12.01 14.20
C LYS A 77 -8.87 11.42 14.71
N ARG A 78 -8.91 10.23 15.32
CA ARG A 78 -7.71 9.52 15.80
C ARG A 78 -6.81 9.09 14.65
N LEU A 79 -7.39 8.49 13.60
CA LEU A 79 -6.65 8.04 12.42
C LEU A 79 -6.14 9.23 11.60
N ALA A 80 -6.93 10.28 11.43
CA ALA A 80 -6.53 11.50 10.74
C ALA A 80 -5.37 12.23 11.45
N ARG A 81 -5.25 12.10 12.78
CA ARG A 81 -4.17 12.73 13.56
C ARG A 81 -2.78 12.25 13.14
N PHE A 82 -2.63 10.98 12.76
CA PHE A 82 -1.32 10.38 12.42
C PHE A 82 -0.95 10.54 10.93
N GLY A 83 -1.75 11.25 10.14
CA GLY A 83 -1.50 11.44 8.71
C GLY A 83 -1.38 10.12 7.94
N ARG A 84 -0.83 10.18 6.73
CA ARG A 84 -0.48 8.97 5.96
C ARG A 84 0.95 8.59 6.27
N ILE A 85 1.18 7.35 6.70
CA ILE A 85 2.52 6.79 6.78
C ILE A 85 3.02 6.62 5.34
N LEU A 86 4.16 7.23 5.02
CA LEU A 86 4.77 7.09 3.70
C LEU A 86 5.30 5.67 3.53
N LYS A 87 5.11 5.11 2.33
CA LYS A 87 5.72 3.83 1.99
C LYS A 87 7.25 3.98 1.99
N PRO A 88 8.00 2.99 2.49
CA PRO A 88 9.45 3.06 2.49
C PRO A 88 9.99 3.07 1.07
N ILE A 89 11.07 3.83 0.85
CA ILE A 89 11.77 3.87 -0.44
C ILE A 89 12.85 2.80 -0.42
N GLU A 90 12.62 1.69 -1.12
CA GLU A 90 13.49 0.50 -1.05
C GLU A 90 14.94 0.75 -1.49
N GLU A 91 15.17 1.72 -2.38
CA GLU A 91 16.51 2.10 -2.86
C GLU A 91 17.32 2.87 -1.82
N VAL A 92 16.64 3.68 -1.00
CA VAL A 92 17.26 4.54 0.02
C VAL A 92 17.46 3.75 1.31
N GLU A 93 16.46 2.95 1.69
CA GLU A 93 16.47 2.19 2.93
C GLU A 93 17.44 0.99 2.82
N LEU A 94 18.52 1.05 3.60
CA LEU A 94 19.48 -0.06 3.71
C LEU A 94 18.79 -1.25 4.39
N THR A 95 18.37 -2.23 3.59
CA THR A 95 17.80 -3.47 4.14
C THR A 95 18.81 -4.14 5.07
N ASN A 96 18.40 -4.45 6.31
CA ASN A 96 19.24 -5.09 7.35
C ASN A 96 20.07 -6.30 6.86
N LYS A 97 19.56 -7.06 5.87
CA LYS A 97 20.28 -8.18 5.26
C LYS A 97 21.61 -7.76 4.58
N LYS A 98 21.66 -6.58 3.94
CA LYS A 98 22.88 -6.05 3.30
C LYS A 98 23.94 -5.67 4.35
N LEU A 99 23.51 -5.19 5.51
CA LEU A 99 24.40 -4.87 6.64
C LEU A 99 24.95 -6.15 7.29
N LEU A 100 24.11 -7.17 7.48
CA LEU A 100 24.50 -8.46 8.09
C LEU A 100 25.46 -9.26 7.20
N LEU A 101 25.19 -9.34 5.90
CA LEU A 101 26.05 -10.02 4.92
C LEU A 101 27.29 -9.20 4.55
N GLY A 102 27.35 -7.93 4.95
CA GLY A 102 28.43 -7.02 4.62
C GLY A 102 29.79 -7.42 5.21
N ARG A 103 29.81 -8.21 6.29
CA ARG A 103 31.06 -8.74 6.86
C ARG A 103 31.60 -9.92 6.06
N GLU A 104 30.75 -10.87 5.70
CA GLU A 104 31.13 -12.09 4.97
C GLU A 104 31.40 -11.83 3.48
N ARG A 105 30.70 -10.85 2.87
CA ARG A 105 30.83 -10.48 1.46
C ARG A 105 31.74 -9.27 1.23
N ARG A 106 32.50 -8.84 2.24
CA ARG A 106 33.40 -7.70 2.10
C ARG A 106 34.53 -8.08 1.15
N ARG A 107 34.80 -7.22 0.17
CA ARG A 107 36.04 -7.26 -0.62
C ARG A 107 37.05 -6.34 0.05
N ASP A 108 38.28 -6.81 0.23
CA ASP A 108 39.35 -5.96 0.75
C ASP A 108 39.72 -4.90 -0.27
N ASN A 109 39.98 -3.68 0.22
CA ASN A 109 40.37 -2.58 -0.66
C ASN A 109 41.82 -2.78 -1.09
N PRO A 110 42.12 -2.80 -2.41
CA PRO A 110 43.49 -2.86 -2.88
C PRO A 110 44.23 -1.57 -2.49
N LYS A 111 45.51 -1.70 -2.15
CA LYS A 111 46.40 -0.54 -1.98
C LYS A 111 46.68 0.05 -3.36
N ILE A 112 46.29 1.31 -3.57
CA ILE A 112 46.50 2.00 -4.84
C ILE A 112 47.93 2.56 -4.84
N PRO A 113 48.75 2.30 -5.88
CA PRO A 113 50.09 2.88 -5.98
C PRO A 113 50.01 4.40 -6.21
N PHE A 114 51.08 5.11 -5.87
CA PHE A 114 51.12 6.57 -5.97
C PHE A 114 50.82 7.07 -7.39
N GLU A 115 51.42 6.45 -8.41
CA GLU A 115 51.24 6.80 -9.82
C GLU A 115 49.76 6.73 -10.26
N GLU A 116 49.04 5.67 -9.87
CA GLU A 116 47.61 5.55 -10.16
C GLU A 116 46.78 6.61 -9.42
N SER A 117 47.14 6.94 -8.18
CA SER A 117 46.45 7.96 -7.40
C SER A 117 46.58 9.34 -8.06
N GLU A 118 47.80 9.70 -8.48
CA GLU A 118 48.07 10.95 -9.20
C GLU A 118 47.34 11.00 -10.54
N SER A 119 47.35 9.90 -11.32
CA SER A 119 46.62 9.81 -12.58
C SER A 119 45.12 10.05 -12.39
N ARG A 120 44.50 9.44 -11.36
CA ARG A 120 43.10 9.67 -11.02
C ARG A 120 42.82 11.13 -10.64
N ALA A 121 43.72 11.75 -9.87
CA ALA A 121 43.59 13.16 -9.47
C ALA A 121 43.65 14.10 -10.67
N LEU A 122 44.55 13.84 -11.64
CA LEU A 122 44.64 14.61 -12.89
C LEU A 122 43.36 14.48 -13.73
N ILE A 123 42.85 13.26 -13.92
CA ILE A 123 41.59 13.02 -14.65
C ILE A 123 40.43 13.74 -13.95
N GLN A 124 40.38 13.72 -12.62
CA GLN A 124 39.35 14.41 -11.86
C GLN A 124 39.42 15.93 -12.07
N LYS A 125 40.63 16.51 -12.08
CA LYS A 125 40.84 17.93 -12.37
C LYS A 125 40.35 18.30 -13.78
N GLU A 126 40.72 17.50 -14.78
CA GLU A 126 40.26 17.68 -16.17
C GLU A 126 38.73 17.58 -16.27
N TRP A 127 38.13 16.60 -15.60
CA TRP A 127 36.68 16.43 -15.54
C TRP A 127 35.98 17.64 -14.91
N ILE A 128 36.55 18.23 -13.86
CA ILE A 128 36.01 19.44 -13.23
C ILE A 128 36.06 20.60 -14.23
N HIS A 129 37.18 20.81 -14.92
CA HIS A 129 37.30 21.86 -15.93
C HIS A 129 36.30 21.66 -17.08
N TYR A 130 36.16 20.44 -17.58
CA TYR A 130 35.19 20.10 -18.61
C TYR A 130 33.75 20.38 -18.16
N SER A 131 33.38 19.88 -16.97
CA SER A 131 32.03 20.04 -16.41
C SER A 131 31.69 21.52 -16.18
N LEU A 132 32.66 22.31 -15.70
CA LEU A 132 32.50 23.75 -15.53
C LEU A 132 32.28 24.46 -16.86
N ASN A 133 33.05 24.11 -17.90
CA ASN A 133 32.90 24.69 -19.23
C ASN A 133 31.55 24.31 -19.86
N LYS A 134 31.12 23.06 -19.73
CA LYS A 134 29.79 22.61 -20.16
C LYS A 134 28.69 23.44 -19.49
N CYS A 135 28.74 23.55 -18.16
CA CYS A 135 27.79 24.34 -17.38
C CYS A 135 27.79 25.82 -17.82
N LYS A 136 28.95 26.47 -17.96
CA LYS A 136 29.04 27.86 -18.45
C LYS A 136 28.41 28.04 -19.83
N ASN A 137 28.63 27.09 -20.74
CA ASN A 137 28.07 27.14 -22.10
C ASN A 137 26.54 26.99 -22.09
N GLU A 138 26.01 26.06 -21.30
CA GLU A 138 24.56 25.88 -21.10
C GLU A 138 23.92 27.16 -20.52
N HIS A 139 24.54 27.77 -19.51
CA HIS A 139 24.06 29.04 -18.95
C HIS A 139 24.10 30.18 -19.96
N LYS A 140 25.14 30.25 -20.80
CA LYS A 140 25.22 31.25 -21.88
C LYS A 140 24.10 31.06 -22.90
N LEU A 141 23.80 29.81 -23.28
CA LEU A 141 22.72 29.49 -24.20
C LEU A 141 21.36 29.87 -23.60
N TYR A 142 21.10 29.47 -22.35
CA TYR A 142 19.87 29.82 -21.65
C TYR A 142 19.67 31.33 -21.57
N ARG A 143 20.71 32.09 -21.19
CA ARG A 143 20.66 33.56 -21.17
C ARG A 143 20.26 34.13 -22.52
N LYS A 144 20.85 33.64 -23.63
CA LYS A 144 20.49 34.07 -24.99
C LYS A 144 19.04 33.77 -25.33
N MET A 145 18.54 32.58 -24.96
CA MET A 145 17.15 32.20 -25.19
C MET A 145 16.19 33.13 -24.44
N VAL A 146 16.49 33.42 -23.17
CA VAL A 146 15.66 34.31 -22.35
C VAL A 146 15.70 35.75 -22.86
N THR A 147 16.88 36.28 -23.23
CA THR A 147 16.96 37.64 -23.80
C THR A 147 16.18 37.72 -25.11
N ALA A 148 16.37 36.76 -26.02
CA ALA A 148 15.62 36.72 -27.28
C ALA A 148 14.10 36.62 -27.06
N GLN A 149 13.66 35.83 -26.07
CA GLN A 149 12.25 35.76 -25.70
C GLN A 149 11.72 37.10 -25.18
N GLN A 150 12.50 37.80 -24.35
CA GLN A 150 12.13 39.10 -23.80
C GLN A 150 12.06 40.17 -24.88
N ASP A 151 13.07 40.24 -25.75
CA ASP A 151 13.13 41.18 -26.87
C ASP A 151 11.93 40.97 -27.80
N ALA A 152 11.63 39.71 -28.17
CA ALA A 152 10.46 39.37 -28.98
C ALA A 152 9.13 39.79 -28.32
N LEU A 153 9.00 39.66 -26.99
CA LEU A 153 7.81 40.11 -26.28
C LEU A 153 7.69 41.64 -26.23
N GLN A 154 8.81 42.37 -26.18
CA GLN A 154 8.81 43.83 -26.24
C GLN A 154 8.39 44.33 -27.61
N GLU A 155 8.93 43.74 -28.69
CA GLU A 155 8.54 44.05 -30.07
C GLU A 155 7.05 43.75 -30.29
N LEU A 156 6.59 42.57 -29.87
CA LEU A 156 5.19 42.16 -30.01
C LEU A 156 4.25 43.11 -29.25
N ARG A 157 4.66 43.62 -28.08
CA ARG A 157 3.87 44.63 -27.34
C ARG A 157 3.81 45.97 -28.07
N ALA A 158 4.88 46.37 -28.75
CA ALA A 158 4.91 47.60 -29.55
C ALA A 158 3.99 47.51 -30.77
N GLU A 159 3.85 46.32 -31.36
CA GLU A 159 2.96 46.07 -32.50
C GLU A 159 1.48 45.88 -32.09
N SER A 160 1.22 45.05 -31.07
CA SER A 160 -0.13 44.71 -30.62
C SER A 160 -0.21 44.28 -29.16
N GLU A 161 -0.89 45.09 -28.35
CA GLU A 161 -1.12 44.78 -26.94
C GLU A 161 -2.03 43.56 -26.72
N GLN A 162 -3.00 43.32 -27.61
CA GLN A 162 -3.92 42.18 -27.49
C GLN A 162 -3.18 40.84 -27.61
N LEU A 163 -2.26 40.73 -28.59
CA LEU A 163 -1.46 39.52 -28.78
C LEU A 163 -0.51 39.31 -27.61
N TYR A 164 0.06 40.39 -27.07
CA TYR A 164 0.95 40.31 -25.90
C TYR A 164 0.25 39.70 -24.69
N GLN A 165 -0.98 40.15 -24.41
CA GLN A 165 -1.78 39.61 -23.31
C GLN A 165 -2.11 38.12 -23.54
N SER A 166 -2.37 37.72 -24.78
CA SER A 166 -2.63 36.31 -25.09
C SER A 166 -1.37 35.43 -24.91
N ALA A 167 -0.19 35.92 -25.31
CA ALA A 167 1.07 35.19 -25.20
C ALA A 167 1.54 34.98 -23.75
N LEU A 168 1.12 35.85 -22.82
CA LEU A 168 1.40 35.70 -21.39
C LEU A 168 0.57 34.61 -20.70
N GLN A 169 -0.54 34.18 -21.32
CA GLN A 169 -1.41 33.18 -20.72
C GLN A 169 -0.70 31.82 -20.68
N ILE A 170 -0.83 31.13 -19.55
CA ILE A 170 -0.31 29.76 -19.40
C ILE A 170 -1.21 28.83 -20.19
N ASP A 171 -0.65 28.10 -21.15
CA ASP A 171 -1.37 27.04 -21.83
C ASP A 171 -1.36 25.77 -20.97
N TYR A 172 -2.53 25.48 -20.36
CA TYR A 172 -2.74 24.28 -19.56
C TYR A 172 -2.75 22.99 -20.38
N GLY A 173 -2.82 23.06 -21.71
CA GLY A 173 -2.71 21.91 -22.61
C GLY A 173 -1.35 21.22 -22.58
N PHE A 174 -0.31 21.92 -22.14
CA PHE A 174 1.01 21.32 -21.94
C PHE A 174 1.07 20.39 -20.71
N ILE A 175 0.08 20.40 -19.80
CA ILE A 175 0.11 19.57 -18.59
C ILE A 175 -0.89 18.42 -18.77
N PRO A 176 -0.49 17.12 -18.74
CA PRO A 176 0.82 16.57 -18.38
C PRO A 176 1.76 16.32 -19.58
N VAL A 177 3.01 16.78 -19.49
CA VAL A 177 4.04 16.45 -20.48
C VAL A 177 4.67 15.08 -20.20
N HIS A 178 4.86 14.26 -21.23
CA HIS A 178 5.64 13.02 -21.16
C HIS A 178 6.78 13.04 -22.17
N PHE A 179 8.00 12.82 -21.68
CA PHE A 179 9.20 12.67 -22.52
C PHE A 179 9.89 11.36 -22.19
N GLN A 180 10.31 10.63 -23.22
CA GLN A 180 11.21 9.48 -23.08
C GLN A 180 12.63 9.93 -23.42
N GLY A 181 13.59 9.56 -22.58
CA GLY A 181 15.00 9.86 -22.83
C GLY A 181 15.52 9.17 -24.11
N PRO A 182 16.63 9.66 -24.68
CA PRO A 182 17.25 9.02 -25.82
C PRO A 182 17.72 7.59 -25.45
N LYS A 183 17.53 6.65 -26.38
CA LYS A 183 18.03 5.27 -26.24
C LYS A 183 19.46 5.19 -26.76
N LEU A 184 20.25 4.25 -26.23
CA LEU A 184 21.62 4.00 -26.70
C LEU A 184 21.64 3.60 -28.18
N THR A 185 20.69 2.76 -28.59
CA THR A 185 20.50 2.33 -29.98
C THR A 185 19.07 2.61 -30.43
N PRO A 186 18.87 2.96 -31.72
CA PRO A 186 17.53 3.12 -32.29
C PRO A 186 16.80 1.77 -32.35
N ALA A 187 15.47 1.82 -32.46
CA ALA A 187 14.66 0.62 -32.58
C ALA A 187 14.93 -0.09 -33.91
N ILE A 188 15.08 -1.42 -33.84
CA ILE A 188 15.17 -2.28 -35.03
C ILE A 188 13.74 -2.49 -35.56
N LYS A 189 13.55 -2.29 -36.87
CA LYS A 189 12.27 -2.55 -37.53
C LYS A 189 11.95 -4.05 -37.49
N ASP A 190 10.70 -4.39 -37.20
CA ASP A 190 10.17 -5.76 -37.22
C ASP A 190 10.92 -6.75 -36.32
N TYR A 191 11.53 -6.26 -35.23
CA TYR A 191 12.15 -7.12 -34.24
C TYR A 191 11.08 -7.94 -33.50
N ALA A 192 11.12 -9.27 -33.69
CA ALA A 192 10.26 -10.20 -32.99
C ALA A 192 10.77 -10.43 -31.56
N ASN A 193 10.15 -9.75 -30.59
CA ASN A 193 10.46 -9.95 -29.17
C ASN A 193 10.10 -11.40 -28.77
N PRO A 194 10.93 -12.06 -27.94
CA PRO A 194 10.55 -13.33 -27.35
C PRO A 194 9.34 -13.17 -26.43
N ASP A 195 8.50 -14.21 -26.37
CA ASP A 195 7.32 -14.23 -25.52
C ASP A 195 7.71 -14.39 -24.03
N GLY A 196 6.94 -13.75 -23.14
CA GLY A 196 7.17 -13.77 -21.71
C GLY A 196 6.08 -13.05 -20.91
N GLU A 197 5.75 -13.59 -19.74
CA GLU A 197 4.74 -13.02 -18.83
C GLU A 197 5.38 -12.04 -17.84
N TYR A 198 4.82 -10.83 -17.72
CA TYR A 198 5.20 -9.88 -16.69
C TYR A 198 4.35 -10.09 -15.43
N VAL A 199 5.00 -10.47 -14.33
CA VAL A 199 4.36 -10.58 -13.01
C VAL A 199 4.82 -9.43 -12.13
N ASP A 200 3.89 -8.57 -11.72
CA ASP A 200 4.19 -7.49 -10.76
C ASP A 200 4.47 -8.07 -9.37
N THR A 201 5.71 -7.87 -8.90
CA THR A 201 6.19 -8.34 -7.59
C THR A 201 6.35 -7.20 -6.58
N THR A 202 5.78 -6.02 -6.86
CA THR A 202 5.85 -4.86 -5.96
C THR A 202 5.22 -5.17 -4.60
N ARG A 203 5.93 -4.80 -3.54
CA ARG A 203 5.48 -5.03 -2.16
C ARG A 203 4.37 -4.05 -1.80
N LYS A 204 3.28 -4.58 -1.25
CA LYS A 204 2.17 -3.79 -0.72
C LYS A 204 2.43 -3.51 0.77
N TYR A 205 2.41 -2.23 1.12
CA TYR A 205 2.60 -1.69 2.47
C TYR A 205 1.33 -0.94 2.91
#